data_AF-A0A1C5P2X4-F1
#
_entry.id   AF-A0A1C5P2X4-F1
#
_cell.length_a   1.000
_cell.length_b   1.000
_cell.length_c   1.000
_cell.angle_alpha   90.00
_cell.angle_beta   90.00
_cell.angle_gamma   90.00
#
_symmetry.space_group_name_H-M   'P 1'
#
loop_
_entity.id
_entity.type
_entity.pdbx_description
1 polymer ?
#
loop_
_entity_poly.entity_id
_entity_poly.type
_entity_poly.pdbx_seq_one_letter_code
_entity_poly.pdbx_strand_id
1 'polypeptide(L)'
;MIINMKQSLIAAIGLLLSSSLFAKDYLISTSKTSLLITANAGEPSKMQYYGVSIAPGQIQSIYDAGLVLNANSYPAFGLQTVGEKAIAITQPDGNMSLDLAVDAVTQYTSKDGEITEVLLKDKIYPVWVKQCYKAYKGTDIITTWVEIGNAGKKPVTLFQFASAYLPMFRGGQLADSFSWSLGCGTYDG
;
A
#
# COMPACT_ATOMS: atom_id res chain seq x y z
N MET A 1 53.08 -30.38 -38.34
CA MET A 1 51.96 -30.90 -39.16
C MET A 1 51.32 -31.99 -38.32
N ILE A 2 50.21 -31.78 -37.62
CA ILE A 2 48.84 -31.66 -38.09
C ILE A 2 48.07 -30.90 -36.99
N ILE A 3 47.40 -29.79 -37.31
CA ILE A 3 46.43 -29.13 -36.39
C ILE A 3 45.04 -29.44 -36.93
N ASN A 4 44.25 -30.07 -36.07
CA ASN A 4 42.96 -30.66 -36.38
C ASN A 4 41.86 -29.59 -36.37
N MET A 5 40.97 -29.67 -37.37
CA MET A 5 39.88 -28.74 -37.65
C MET A 5 38.60 -29.28 -37.03
N LYS A 6 37.94 -28.52 -36.13
CA LYS A 6 36.47 -28.36 -36.00
C LYS A 6 36.04 -27.70 -34.67
N GLN A 7 34.96 -26.92 -34.77
CA GLN A 7 34.07 -26.35 -33.74
C GLN A 7 34.53 -25.04 -33.10
N SER A 8 33.71 -24.00 -32.91
CA SER A 8 32.45 -23.50 -33.50
C SER A 8 32.28 -22.11 -32.89
N LEU A 9 31.89 -21.11 -33.69
CA LEU A 9 31.43 -19.80 -33.21
C LEU A 9 30.25 -19.97 -32.24
N ILE A 10 30.33 -19.40 -31.03
CA ILE A 10 29.16 -18.90 -30.30
C ILE A 10 29.56 -17.61 -29.58
N ALA A 11 29.20 -16.47 -30.20
CA ALA A 11 29.01 -15.21 -29.50
C ALA A 11 27.63 -15.26 -28.83
N ALA A 12 27.57 -15.30 -27.50
CA ALA A 12 26.34 -15.11 -26.75
C ALA A 12 26.46 -13.81 -25.95
N ILE A 13 25.84 -12.78 -26.52
CA ILE A 13 25.57 -11.49 -25.92
C ILE A 13 24.68 -11.74 -24.69
N GLY A 14 25.28 -11.79 -23.52
CA GLY A 14 24.56 -11.69 -22.25
C GLY A 14 24.18 -10.23 -22.01
N LEU A 15 23.25 -9.69 -22.79
CA LEU A 15 22.56 -8.48 -22.39
C LEU A 15 21.68 -8.88 -21.20
N LEU A 16 22.18 -8.61 -19.99
CA LEU A 16 21.35 -8.53 -18.81
C LEU A 16 20.20 -7.58 -19.15
N LEU A 17 19.01 -8.14 -19.38
CA LEU A 17 17.77 -7.39 -19.35
C LEU A 17 17.58 -6.95 -17.90
N SER A 18 18.29 -5.89 -17.53
CA SER A 18 17.93 -5.04 -16.42
C SER A 18 16.59 -4.43 -16.81
N SER A 19 15.50 -5.15 -16.58
CA SER A 19 14.19 -4.51 -16.54
C SER A 19 14.30 -3.52 -15.40
N SER A 20 14.49 -2.25 -15.73
CA SER A 20 14.21 -1.18 -14.79
C SER A 20 12.76 -1.41 -14.36
N LEU A 21 12.56 -1.98 -13.17
CA LEU A 21 11.25 -1.95 -12.54
C LEU A 21 11.02 -0.48 -12.23
N PHE A 22 10.40 0.23 -13.19
CA PHE A 22 9.81 1.51 -12.87
C PHE A 22 8.82 1.28 -11.74
N ALA A 23 8.90 2.14 -10.73
CA ALA A 23 7.95 2.12 -9.64
C ALA A 23 6.54 2.22 -10.24
N LYS A 24 5.69 1.24 -9.96
CA LYS A 24 4.34 1.18 -10.49
C LYS A 24 3.41 1.93 -9.57
N ASP A 25 2.94 3.05 -10.09
CA ASP A 25 1.98 3.92 -9.44
C ASP A 25 0.55 3.55 -9.81
N TYR A 26 -0.31 3.55 -8.79
CA TYR A 26 -1.72 3.27 -8.87
C TYR A 26 -2.48 4.50 -8.39
N LEU A 27 -3.23 5.10 -9.31
CA LEU A 27 -4.00 6.30 -9.06
C LEU A 27 -5.48 5.91 -8.82
N ILE A 28 -5.95 6.11 -7.60
CA ILE A 28 -7.33 5.91 -7.18
C ILE A 28 -8.02 7.27 -7.14
N SER A 29 -8.90 7.55 -8.10
CA SER A 29 -9.49 8.89 -8.28
C SER A 29 -11.01 8.89 -8.26
N THR A 30 -11.55 9.97 -7.70
CA THR A 30 -12.93 10.44 -7.86
C THR A 30 -12.93 11.66 -8.79
N SER A 31 -14.05 12.39 -8.87
CA SER A 31 -14.12 13.59 -9.71
C SER A 31 -13.22 14.72 -9.18
N LYS A 32 -13.07 14.85 -7.85
CA LYS A 32 -12.32 15.95 -7.21
C LYS A 32 -11.13 15.54 -6.36
N THR A 33 -10.98 14.25 -6.05
CA THR A 33 -9.92 13.76 -5.15
C THR A 33 -9.18 12.58 -5.74
N SER A 34 -7.86 12.57 -5.59
CA SER A 34 -6.98 11.46 -5.95
C SER A 34 -6.18 10.96 -4.75
N LEU A 35 -6.03 9.65 -4.68
CA LEU A 35 -5.10 8.93 -3.82
C LEU A 35 -4.10 8.18 -4.70
N LEU A 36 -2.81 8.44 -4.51
CA LEU A 36 -1.72 7.82 -5.26
C LEU A 36 -0.95 6.85 -4.37
N ILE A 37 -0.78 5.62 -4.84
CA ILE A 37 -0.04 4.57 -4.14
C ILE A 37 1.02 4.00 -5.09
N THR A 38 2.26 3.87 -4.61
CA THR A 38 3.27 3.04 -5.27
C THR A 38 3.24 1.64 -4.67
N ALA A 39 3.24 0.61 -5.53
CA ALA A 39 3.25 -0.78 -5.09
C ALA A 39 4.04 -1.67 -6.05
N ASN A 40 5.32 -1.88 -5.73
CA ASN A 40 6.24 -2.73 -6.48
C ASN A 40 6.40 -4.08 -5.79
N ALA A 41 6.31 -5.18 -6.55
CA ALA A 41 6.49 -6.51 -6.00
C ALA A 41 7.82 -6.64 -5.24
N GLY A 42 7.77 -7.16 -4.01
CA GLY A 42 8.93 -7.31 -3.12
C GLY A 42 9.26 -6.07 -2.27
N GLU A 43 8.62 -4.93 -2.52
CA GLU A 43 8.83 -3.68 -1.77
C GLU A 43 7.63 -3.34 -0.87
N PRO A 44 7.80 -2.49 0.16
CA PRO A 44 6.67 -1.92 0.89
C PRO A 44 5.77 -1.11 -0.04
N SER A 45 4.45 -1.20 0.13
CA SER A 45 3.53 -0.27 -0.51
C SER A 45 3.60 1.10 0.17
N LYS A 46 3.58 2.17 -0.63
CA LYS A 46 3.72 3.55 -0.15
C LYS A 46 2.59 4.43 -0.63
N MET A 47 2.03 5.22 0.28
CA MET A 47 1.18 6.34 -0.08
C MET A 47 2.07 7.50 -0.53
N GLN A 48 1.80 8.01 -1.72
CA GLN A 48 2.55 9.12 -2.31
C GLN A 48 1.78 10.43 -2.26
N TYR A 49 0.48 10.40 -2.46
CA TYR A 49 -0.33 11.62 -2.53
C TYR A 49 -1.77 11.35 -2.12
N TYR A 50 -2.37 12.31 -1.41
CA TYR A 50 -3.82 12.37 -1.20
C TYR A 50 -4.24 13.84 -1.25
N GLY A 51 -5.12 14.18 -2.19
CA GLY A 51 -5.51 15.58 -2.40
C GLY A 51 -6.37 15.78 -3.64
N VAL A 52 -6.28 16.99 -4.22
CA VAL A 52 -7.01 17.39 -5.43
C VAL A 52 -6.78 16.38 -6.56
N SER A 53 -7.84 16.11 -7.34
CA SER A 53 -7.78 15.18 -8.45
C SER A 53 -6.67 15.52 -9.43
N ILE A 54 -5.90 14.51 -9.82
CA ILE A 54 -4.86 14.61 -10.84
C ILE A 54 -5.12 13.58 -11.94
N ALA A 55 -4.66 13.89 -13.15
CA ALA A 55 -4.62 12.94 -14.25
C ALA A 55 -3.32 12.11 -14.22
N PRO A 56 -3.29 10.91 -14.82
CA PRO A 56 -2.07 10.09 -14.88
C PRO A 56 -0.84 10.82 -15.41
N GLY A 57 -1.00 11.72 -16.39
CA GLY A 57 0.10 12.53 -16.95
C GLY A 57 0.67 13.59 -15.98
N GLN A 58 0.00 13.85 -14.85
CA GLN A 58 0.44 14.82 -13.83
C GLN A 58 1.15 14.14 -12.65
N ILE A 59 1.22 12.81 -12.62
CA ILE A 59 1.88 12.06 -11.54
C ILE A 59 3.33 12.51 -11.37
N GLN A 60 4.09 12.62 -12.46
CA GLN A 60 5.49 13.08 -12.38
C GLN A 60 5.62 14.49 -11.78
N SER A 61 4.66 15.38 -12.06
CA SER A 61 4.65 16.73 -11.46
C SER A 61 4.49 16.71 -9.94
N ILE A 62 3.81 15.70 -9.37
CA ILE A 62 3.74 15.51 -7.91
C ILE A 62 5.11 15.16 -7.33
N TYR A 63 5.86 14.26 -8.01
CA TYR A 63 7.23 13.92 -7.63
C TYR A 63 8.17 15.12 -7.75
N ASP A 64 8.15 15.80 -8.89
CA ASP A 64 9.04 16.93 -9.18
C ASP A 64 8.80 18.12 -8.25
N ALA A 65 7.54 18.34 -7.85
CA ALA A 65 7.17 19.38 -6.90
C ALA A 65 7.50 19.02 -5.44
N GLY A 66 8.00 17.81 -5.16
CA GLY A 66 8.30 17.36 -3.80
C GLY A 66 7.06 17.20 -2.92
N LEU A 67 5.88 17.00 -3.52
CA LEU A 67 4.60 16.85 -2.81
C LEU A 67 4.37 15.40 -2.33
N VAL A 68 5.34 14.52 -2.56
CA VAL A 68 5.23 13.10 -2.21
C VAL A 68 5.35 12.86 -0.71
N LEU A 69 4.43 12.07 -0.16
CA LEU A 69 4.45 11.64 1.24
C LEU A 69 5.54 10.60 1.49
N ASN A 70 5.78 9.70 0.53
CA ASN A 70 6.76 8.59 0.62
C ASN A 70 6.64 7.78 1.92
N ALA A 71 5.42 7.62 2.43
CA ALA A 71 5.13 6.92 3.68
C ALA A 71 4.55 5.54 3.38
N ASN A 72 4.90 4.53 4.18
CA ASN A 72 4.28 3.20 4.05
C ASN A 72 2.76 3.35 4.13
N SER A 73 2.03 2.78 3.17
CA SER A 73 0.57 2.86 3.11
C SER A 73 -0.10 2.13 4.29
N TYR A 74 0.58 1.12 4.83
CA TYR A 74 0.12 0.37 5.99
C TYR A 74 1.30 -0.05 6.89
N PRO A 75 1.78 0.84 7.78
CA PRO A 75 2.98 0.61 8.57
C PRO A 75 2.77 -0.51 9.61
N ALA A 76 3.64 -1.52 9.57
CA ALA A 76 3.63 -2.65 10.48
C ALA A 76 4.64 -2.48 11.64
N PHE A 77 4.37 -3.13 12.77
CA PHE A 77 5.30 -3.19 13.91
C PHE A 77 6.49 -4.11 13.59
N GLY A 78 7.70 -3.72 14.00
CA GLY A 78 8.93 -4.48 13.75
C GLY A 78 10.10 -3.62 13.25
N LEU A 79 10.68 -4.03 12.11
CA LEU A 79 12.02 -3.66 11.63
C LEU A 79 12.35 -2.16 11.60
N GLN A 80 11.39 -1.31 11.23
CA GLN A 80 11.59 0.14 11.13
C GLN A 80 10.37 0.89 11.67
N THR A 81 10.13 0.75 12.97
CA THR A 81 8.98 1.34 13.66
C THR A 81 9.28 2.78 14.08
N VAL A 82 9.03 3.76 13.20
CA VAL A 82 8.92 5.18 13.58
C VAL A 82 7.44 5.58 13.48
N GLY A 83 6.90 6.27 14.49
CA GLY A 83 5.50 6.73 14.52
C GLY A 83 4.44 5.65 14.79
N GLU A 84 3.18 5.98 14.50
CA GLU A 84 2.02 5.10 14.69
C GLU A 84 2.08 3.84 13.82
N LYS A 85 1.32 2.82 14.22
CA LYS A 85 1.29 1.52 13.55
C LYS A 85 -0.13 1.18 13.14
N ALA A 86 -0.27 0.72 11.90
CA ALA A 86 -1.56 0.26 11.41
C ALA A 86 -1.79 -1.21 11.80
N ILE A 87 -0.71 -1.99 11.96
CA ILE A 87 -0.80 -3.39 12.32
C ILE A 87 0.31 -3.86 13.27
N ALA A 88 -0.08 -4.67 14.26
CA ALA A 88 0.83 -5.39 15.15
C ALA A 88 0.30 -6.80 15.37
N ILE A 89 1.16 -7.80 15.16
CA ILE A 89 0.83 -9.23 15.26
C ILE A 89 1.92 -9.92 16.06
N THR A 90 1.52 -10.80 16.99
CA THR A 90 2.44 -11.77 17.59
C THR A 90 2.33 -13.11 16.88
N GLN A 91 3.47 -13.58 16.40
CA GLN A 91 3.67 -14.84 15.70
C GLN A 91 3.69 -16.02 16.66
N PRO A 92 3.59 -17.28 16.17
CA PRO A 92 3.49 -18.45 17.04
C PRO A 92 4.71 -18.72 17.92
N ASP A 93 5.87 -18.15 17.57
CA ASP A 93 7.12 -18.21 18.31
C ASP A 93 7.30 -17.03 19.29
N GLY A 94 6.33 -16.13 19.37
CA GLY A 94 6.36 -14.92 20.19
C GLY A 94 6.98 -13.69 19.50
N ASN A 95 7.51 -13.81 18.28
CA ASN A 95 8.05 -12.67 17.54
C ASN A 95 6.92 -11.72 17.13
N MET A 96 7.17 -10.41 17.21
CA MET A 96 6.20 -9.39 16.83
C MET A 96 6.55 -8.66 15.52
N SER A 97 7.68 -8.99 14.93
CA SER A 97 8.17 -8.32 13.73
C SER A 97 7.36 -8.74 12.51
N LEU A 98 6.89 -7.75 11.77
CA LEU A 98 6.30 -7.92 10.45
C LEU A 98 7.13 -7.17 9.40
N ASP A 99 7.45 -7.84 8.31
CA ASP A 99 8.10 -7.28 7.13
C ASP A 99 7.20 -7.51 5.90
N LEU A 100 6.24 -6.61 5.73
CA LEU A 100 5.23 -6.69 4.67
C LEU A 100 5.78 -6.13 3.36
N ALA A 101 5.73 -6.95 2.31
CA ALA A 101 6.08 -6.58 0.95
C ALA A 101 4.91 -6.86 0.00
N VAL A 102 4.78 -6.05 -1.05
CA VAL A 102 3.77 -6.25 -2.09
C VAL A 102 4.03 -7.58 -2.79
N ASP A 103 2.98 -8.38 -2.87
CA ASP A 103 2.93 -9.63 -3.62
C ASP A 103 2.22 -9.40 -4.96
N ALA A 104 1.06 -8.74 -4.93
CA ALA A 104 0.26 -8.47 -6.12
C ALA A 104 -0.61 -7.22 -5.96
N VAL A 105 -0.98 -6.62 -7.08
CA VAL A 105 -2.00 -5.55 -7.16
C VAL A 105 -3.04 -5.91 -8.20
N THR A 106 -4.31 -5.83 -7.84
CA THR A 106 -5.44 -6.10 -8.73
C THR A 106 -6.30 -4.84 -8.83
N GLN A 107 -6.68 -4.47 -10.06
CA GLN A 107 -7.64 -3.40 -10.30
C GLN A 107 -8.81 -3.92 -11.13
N TYR A 108 -10.03 -3.59 -10.73
CA TYR A 108 -11.22 -4.02 -11.43
C TYR A 108 -12.40 -3.10 -11.15
N THR A 109 -13.32 -3.06 -12.09
CA THR A 109 -14.58 -2.33 -11.95
C THR A 109 -15.59 -3.15 -11.17
N SER A 110 -16.16 -2.53 -10.13
CA SER A 110 -17.35 -3.03 -9.43
C SER A 110 -18.60 -2.29 -9.93
N LYS A 111 -19.78 -2.74 -9.49
CA LYS A 111 -21.07 -2.12 -9.85
C LYS A 111 -21.09 -0.60 -9.62
N ASP A 112 -20.53 -0.15 -8.50
CA ASP A 112 -20.68 1.24 -8.03
C ASP A 112 -19.37 2.04 -8.01
N GLY A 113 -18.27 1.48 -8.55
CA GLY A 113 -16.96 2.10 -8.40
C GLY A 113 -15.79 1.27 -8.91
N GLU A 114 -14.60 1.85 -8.92
CA GLU A 114 -13.35 1.15 -9.25
C GLU A 114 -12.68 0.67 -7.96
N ILE A 115 -12.20 -0.58 -7.96
CA ILE A 115 -11.54 -1.20 -6.81
C ILE A 115 -10.07 -1.43 -7.14
N THR A 116 -9.19 -1.09 -6.20
CA THR A 116 -7.77 -1.45 -6.19
C THR A 116 -7.46 -2.26 -4.94
N GLU A 117 -6.90 -3.45 -5.10
CA GLU A 117 -6.47 -4.32 -4.02
C GLU A 117 -4.97 -4.49 -4.07
N VAL A 118 -4.28 -4.17 -2.96
CA VAL A 118 -2.85 -4.37 -2.79
C VAL A 118 -2.63 -5.49 -1.79
N LEU A 119 -2.22 -6.66 -2.28
CA LEU A 119 -1.86 -7.80 -1.44
C LEU A 119 -0.43 -7.67 -0.96
N LEU A 120 -0.26 -7.62 0.35
CA LEU A 120 1.03 -7.66 1.04
C LEU A 120 1.21 -9.01 1.73
N LYS A 121 2.42 -9.55 1.70
CA LYS A 121 2.80 -10.74 2.47
C LYS A 121 3.97 -10.43 3.37
N ASP A 122 3.96 -11.05 4.55
CA ASP A 122 5.16 -11.09 5.38
C ASP A 122 6.21 -11.99 4.71
N LYS A 123 7.48 -11.57 4.75
CA LYS A 123 8.58 -12.30 4.10
C LYS A 123 8.93 -13.63 4.79
N ILE A 124 8.57 -13.81 6.06
CA ILE A 124 8.96 -14.96 6.88
C ILE A 124 7.74 -15.78 7.30
N TYR A 125 6.71 -15.12 7.80
CA TYR A 125 5.52 -15.76 8.35
C TYR A 125 4.43 -15.85 7.28
N PRO A 126 3.56 -16.89 7.32
CA PRO A 126 2.49 -17.08 6.35
C PRO A 126 1.27 -16.14 6.60
N VAL A 127 1.55 -14.90 6.98
CA VAL A 127 0.56 -13.84 7.21
C VAL A 127 0.49 -12.95 5.99
N TRP A 128 -0.72 -12.55 5.62
CA TRP A 128 -0.95 -11.61 4.53
C TRP A 128 -1.91 -10.51 4.95
N VAL A 129 -1.76 -9.35 4.33
CA VAL A 129 -2.58 -8.17 4.53
C VAL A 129 -2.99 -7.66 3.15
N LYS A 130 -4.28 -7.55 2.89
CA LYS A 130 -4.80 -6.97 1.66
C LYS A 130 -5.40 -5.61 1.97
N GLN A 131 -4.81 -4.56 1.41
CA GLN A 131 -5.37 -3.21 1.47
C GLN A 131 -6.30 -3.01 0.28
N CYS A 132 -7.54 -2.63 0.55
CA CYS A 132 -8.56 -2.46 -0.48
C CYS A 132 -9.01 -1.02 -0.53
N TYR A 133 -9.10 -0.47 -1.74
CA TYR A 133 -9.50 0.90 -2.01
C TYR A 133 -10.64 0.88 -3.03
N LYS A 134 -11.75 1.56 -2.73
CA LYS A 134 -12.87 1.72 -3.66
C LYS A 134 -13.18 3.19 -3.88
N ALA A 135 -13.04 3.66 -5.12
CA ALA A 135 -13.52 4.98 -5.53
C ALA A 135 -14.92 4.85 -6.13
N TYR A 136 -15.91 5.49 -5.50
CA TYR A 136 -17.31 5.38 -5.91
C TYR A 136 -17.64 6.30 -7.10
N LYS A 137 -18.38 5.78 -8.07
CA LYS A 137 -18.84 6.55 -9.23
C LYS A 137 -19.85 7.61 -8.82
N GLY A 138 -19.72 8.82 -9.39
CA GLY A 138 -20.65 9.93 -9.16
C GLY A 138 -20.56 10.56 -7.76
N THR A 139 -19.58 10.19 -6.96
CA THR A 139 -19.34 10.78 -5.63
C THR A 139 -17.85 11.11 -5.46
N ASP A 140 -17.54 11.96 -4.50
CA ASP A 140 -16.17 12.22 -4.08
C ASP A 140 -15.80 11.37 -2.84
N ILE A 141 -16.17 10.07 -2.85
CA ILE A 141 -15.92 9.12 -1.76
C ILE A 141 -14.91 8.05 -2.20
N ILE A 142 -13.85 7.90 -1.40
CA ILE A 142 -12.94 6.75 -1.44
C ILE A 142 -13.10 5.99 -0.12
N THR A 143 -13.52 4.72 -0.19
CA THR A 143 -13.53 3.83 0.97
C THR A 143 -12.26 2.98 0.98
N THR A 144 -11.72 2.77 2.17
CA THR A 144 -10.62 1.84 2.41
C THR A 144 -11.02 0.83 3.48
N TRP A 145 -10.54 -0.41 3.32
CA TRP A 145 -10.62 -1.46 4.32
C TRP A 145 -9.44 -2.40 4.17
N VAL A 146 -9.23 -3.25 5.18
CA VAL A 146 -8.14 -4.20 5.19
C VAL A 146 -8.66 -5.59 5.52
N GLU A 147 -8.20 -6.57 4.75
CA GLU A 147 -8.37 -8.00 5.06
C GLU A 147 -7.04 -8.55 5.55
N ILE A 148 -7.06 -9.29 6.65
CA ILE A 148 -5.87 -9.92 7.22
C ILE A 148 -6.12 -11.42 7.28
N GLY A 149 -5.14 -12.21 6.87
CA GLY A 149 -5.24 -13.67 6.99
C GLY A 149 -3.93 -14.33 7.35
N ASN A 150 -4.07 -15.55 7.87
CA ASN A 150 -2.98 -16.42 8.25
C ASN A 150 -3.16 -17.76 7.52
N ALA A 151 -2.21 -18.10 6.66
CA ALA A 151 -2.16 -19.39 5.95
C ALA A 151 -1.33 -20.45 6.73
N GLY A 152 -0.82 -20.09 7.90
CA GLY A 152 -0.09 -21.00 8.80
C GLY A 152 -1.00 -21.91 9.61
N LYS A 153 -0.43 -23.03 10.07
CA LYS A 153 -1.15 -24.02 10.91
C LYS A 153 -1.33 -23.59 12.36
N LYS A 154 -0.49 -22.66 12.84
CA LYS A 154 -0.53 -22.17 14.22
C LYS A 154 -1.22 -20.80 14.24
N PRO A 155 -1.97 -20.48 15.30
CA PRO A 155 -2.63 -19.19 15.42
C PRO A 155 -1.62 -18.05 15.57
N VAL A 156 -2.04 -16.86 15.14
CA VAL A 156 -1.36 -15.58 15.39
C VAL A 156 -2.29 -14.68 16.19
N THR A 157 -1.74 -13.74 16.96
CA THR A 157 -2.55 -12.79 17.75
C THR A 157 -2.46 -11.40 17.15
N LEU A 158 -3.60 -10.81 16.77
CA LEU A 158 -3.68 -9.42 16.31
C LEU A 158 -3.81 -8.50 17.53
N PHE A 159 -2.86 -7.59 17.72
CA PHE A 159 -2.89 -6.58 18.79
C PHE A 159 -3.40 -5.22 18.30
N GLN A 160 -3.09 -4.87 17.05
CA GLN A 160 -3.53 -3.63 16.40
C GLN A 160 -3.83 -3.92 14.94
N PHE A 161 -4.93 -3.37 14.43
CA PHE A 161 -5.40 -3.54 13.05
C PHE A 161 -6.31 -2.36 12.66
N ALA A 162 -5.72 -1.30 12.13
CA ALA A 162 -6.47 -0.13 11.70
C ALA A 162 -7.18 -0.40 10.37
N SER A 163 -8.41 0.08 10.20
CA SER A 163 -9.10 0.01 8.90
C SER A 163 -8.45 0.90 7.84
N ALA A 164 -7.73 1.95 8.27
CA ALA A 164 -7.06 2.92 7.42
C ALA A 164 -5.82 3.49 8.11
N TYR A 165 -4.82 3.89 7.32
CA TYR A 165 -3.72 4.73 7.76
C TYR A 165 -3.52 5.84 6.73
N LEU A 166 -3.65 7.09 7.16
CA LEU A 166 -3.54 8.28 6.32
C LEU A 166 -2.42 9.18 6.84
N PRO A 167 -1.20 9.07 6.29
CA PRO A 167 -0.12 10.00 6.60
C PRO A 167 -0.48 11.37 6.05
N MET A 168 -0.44 12.40 6.91
CA MET A 168 -0.75 13.77 6.53
C MET A 168 0.35 14.73 6.99
N PHE A 169 0.69 15.73 6.16
CA PHE A 169 1.64 16.78 6.54
C PHE A 169 1.03 17.70 7.59
N ARG A 170 1.67 17.88 8.76
CA ARG A 170 1.14 18.70 9.89
C ARG A 170 0.94 20.21 9.61
N GLY A 171 1.20 20.71 8.40
CA GLY A 171 1.05 22.13 8.08
C GLY A 171 -0.42 22.54 7.93
N GLY A 172 -1.05 23.06 9.00
CA GLY A 172 -2.34 23.75 8.93
C GLY A 172 -3.59 22.88 9.07
N GLN A 173 -3.50 21.69 9.65
CA GLN A 173 -4.65 20.80 9.85
C GLN A 173 -5.30 21.01 11.22
N LEU A 174 -6.63 21.02 11.24
CA LEU A 174 -7.44 21.01 12.45
C LEU A 174 -8.01 19.60 12.65
N ALA A 175 -7.99 19.12 13.90
CA ALA A 175 -8.60 17.85 14.28
C ALA A 175 -9.88 18.14 15.06
N ASP A 176 -11.01 17.96 14.40
CA ASP A 176 -12.32 18.09 15.04
C ASP A 176 -12.78 16.72 15.52
N SER A 177 -13.28 16.64 16.76
CA SER A 177 -13.82 15.41 17.33
C SER A 177 -15.12 15.71 18.06
N PHE A 178 -16.08 14.80 17.95
CA PHE A 178 -17.35 14.89 18.66
C PHE A 178 -17.33 13.92 19.84
N SER A 179 -17.50 14.44 21.04
CA SER A 179 -17.68 13.65 22.27
C SER A 179 -19.10 13.87 22.77
N TRP A 180 -19.77 12.80 23.17
CA TRP A 180 -21.10 12.86 23.77
C TRP A 180 -21.16 11.95 24.99
N SER A 181 -21.96 12.34 25.98
CA SER A 181 -22.29 11.56 27.16
C SER A 181 -23.81 11.49 27.33
N LEU A 182 -24.29 10.39 27.92
CA LEU A 182 -25.71 10.23 28.24
C LEU A 182 -26.18 11.37 29.16
N GLY A 183 -27.22 12.11 28.75
CA GLY A 183 -27.80 13.24 29.49
C GLY A 183 -27.47 14.63 28.95
N CYS A 184 -26.60 14.76 27.94
CA CYS A 184 -26.24 16.05 27.34
C CYS A 184 -27.15 16.50 26.18
N GLY A 185 -28.22 15.76 25.89
CA GLY A 185 -29.27 16.18 24.97
C GLY A 185 -30.46 16.72 25.76
N THR A 186 -30.58 18.03 25.92
CA THR A 186 -31.87 18.62 26.32
C THR A 186 -32.78 18.61 25.10
N TYR A 187 -33.83 17.79 25.18
CA TYR A 187 -34.97 17.90 24.28
C TYR A 187 -35.78 19.11 24.75
N ASP A 188 -35.58 20.26 24.10
CA ASP A 188 -36.51 21.38 24.22
C ASP A 188 -37.73 21.03 23.36
N GLY A 189 -38.81 20.64 24.04
CA GLY A 189 -40.11 20.33 23.43
C GLY A 189 -40.93 21.56 23.06
#